data_AF-A0A368F7K9-F1
#
_entry.id   AF-A0A368F7K9-F1
#
_cell.length_a   1.000
_cell.length_b   1.000
_cell.length_c   1.000
_cell.angle_alpha   90.00
_cell.angle_beta   90.00
_cell.angle_gamma   90.00
#
_symmetry.space_group_name_H-M   'P 1'
#
loop_
_entity.id
_entity.type
_entity.pdbx_description
1 polymer ?
#
loop_
_entity_poly.entity_id
_entity_poly.type
_entity_poly.pdbx_seq_one_letter_code
_entity_poly.pdbx_strand_id
1 'polypeptide(L)'
;MLTFKPGEEEQEIEIAIVDNDIYEDDEQFMVRLSQVRAHSPSQFTPIPVRLGAASTATVLIVDDDHAGAFGFTSEKFKVVESAGEFVAEVVRTRGARGEVSIPYKTVDGQAKAGDDYEHCEGTLRFSDEQIKAEIRIPIVNDDEYEKNEDFFIELGEPIWHRDMSDTDEGIKGRPVLSLSRCKVVITEDKEFKSFVDRMLTNANTSIMVGTSSWKQQFNEAITVEEDEDGNITTKEKIMHYVSLPWKLLFALIPPTDYYNGWLCFVVAIVMIGLLTAIIGDLASHFGCTVGMKDTVTAISLVAMGTSVPDTFASKTAAIQDKWADSSIGNVTGSNAVNVFLGIGIAWAIAACVHAWNGTQFVYVFHLSLIR
;
A
#
# COMPACT_ATOMS: atom_id res chain seq x y z
N MET A 1 66.47 0.42 14.64
CA MET A 1 66.89 0.61 16.05
C MET A 1 66.07 1.75 16.61
N LEU A 2 65.22 1.49 17.60
CA LEU A 2 64.42 2.52 18.26
C LEU A 2 65.29 3.31 19.24
N THR A 3 65.32 4.63 19.11
CA THR A 3 66.10 5.53 19.98
C THR A 3 65.17 6.60 20.51
N PHE A 4 65.07 6.69 21.83
CA PHE A 4 64.28 7.71 22.52
C PHE A 4 65.23 8.79 23.07
N LYS A 5 65.04 10.05 22.69
CA LYS A 5 65.75 11.19 23.27
C LYS A 5 65.07 11.61 24.58
N PRO A 6 65.76 12.43 25.41
CA PRO A 6 65.13 12.97 26.62
C PRO A 6 63.83 13.72 26.30
N GLY A 7 62.72 13.27 26.89
CA GLY A 7 61.39 13.84 26.68
C GLY A 7 60.58 13.22 25.54
N GLU A 8 61.13 12.27 24.79
CA GLU A 8 60.37 11.48 23.81
C GLU A 8 59.78 10.24 24.50
N GLU A 9 58.46 10.09 24.45
CA GLU A 9 57.72 8.96 25.07
C GLU A 9 57.23 7.94 24.04
N GLU A 10 57.18 8.32 22.76
CA GLU A 10 56.63 7.52 21.66
C GLU A 10 57.61 7.49 20.48
N GLN A 11 57.69 6.33 19.82
CA GLN A 11 58.45 6.15 18.60
C GLN A 11 57.80 5.03 17.78
N GLU A 12 57.70 5.23 16.48
CA GLU A 12 57.04 4.30 15.57
C GLU A 12 58.04 3.39 14.83
N ILE A 13 57.56 2.22 14.42
CA ILE A 13 58.23 1.32 13.47
C ILE A 13 57.32 1.10 12.28
N GLU A 14 57.87 1.21 11.08
CA GLU A 14 57.18 0.86 9.86
C GLU A 14 57.54 -0.58 9.47
N ILE A 15 56.54 -1.41 9.26
CA ILE A 15 56.70 -2.78 8.77
C ILE A 15 55.91 -2.85 7.46
N ALA A 16 56.60 -3.12 6.36
CA ALA A 16 55.95 -3.35 5.08
C ALA A 16 55.31 -4.74 5.08
N ILE A 17 54.03 -4.80 4.73
CA ILE A 17 53.34 -6.06 4.43
C ILE A 17 53.51 -6.30 2.92
N VAL A 18 53.83 -7.54 2.54
CA VAL A 18 53.96 -7.93 1.14
C VAL A 18 52.57 -8.29 0.65
N ASP A 19 52.07 -7.48 -0.28
CA ASP A 19 50.79 -7.67 -0.92
C ASP A 19 50.97 -8.53 -2.18
N ASN A 20 50.10 -9.50 -2.38
CA ASN A 20 50.05 -10.30 -3.59
C ASN A 20 48.59 -10.41 -4.06
N ASP A 21 48.30 -11.26 -5.04
CA ASP A 21 46.93 -11.38 -5.58
C ASP A 21 46.36 -12.80 -5.37
N ILE A 22 46.94 -13.60 -4.48
CA ILE A 22 46.59 -15.00 -4.25
C ILE A 22 45.96 -15.07 -2.87
N TYR A 23 44.76 -15.64 -2.81
CA TYR A 23 44.11 -15.90 -1.53
C TYR A 23 44.98 -16.74 -0.60
N GLU A 24 45.24 -16.21 0.58
CA GLU A 24 45.93 -16.83 1.70
C GLU A 24 44.99 -16.92 2.94
N ASP A 25 45.23 -17.89 3.83
CA ASP A 25 44.52 -17.94 5.12
C ASP A 25 45.10 -16.85 6.07
N ASP A 26 44.31 -16.34 7.03
CA ASP A 26 44.78 -15.33 8.00
C ASP A 26 46.13 -15.72 8.64
N GLU A 27 47.15 -14.90 8.43
CA GLU A 27 48.50 -15.12 8.93
C GLU A 27 48.82 -14.22 10.13
N GLN A 28 49.78 -14.62 10.97
CA GLN A 28 50.24 -13.77 12.05
C GLN A 28 51.76 -13.81 12.23
N PHE A 29 52.33 -12.65 12.57
CA PHE A 29 53.72 -12.55 12.99
C PHE A 29 53.83 -11.76 14.28
N MET A 30 54.96 -11.95 14.99
CA MET A 30 55.19 -11.34 16.29
C MET A 30 56.37 -10.37 16.23
N VAL A 31 56.14 -9.15 16.70
CA VAL A 31 57.17 -8.13 16.87
C VAL A 31 57.59 -8.12 18.33
N ARG A 32 58.82 -8.53 18.60
CA ARG A 32 59.37 -8.60 19.97
C ARG A 32 60.43 -7.55 20.21
N LEU A 33 60.22 -6.72 21.22
CA LEU A 33 61.23 -5.81 21.73
C LEU A 33 62.28 -6.60 22.52
N SER A 34 63.55 -6.33 22.25
CA SER A 34 64.68 -6.97 22.93
C SER A 34 65.85 -6.02 23.10
N GLN A 35 66.81 -6.40 23.96
CA GLN A 35 68.06 -5.68 24.15
C GLN A 35 67.90 -4.19 24.52
N VAL A 36 67.00 -3.89 25.47
CA VAL A 36 66.82 -2.52 25.98
C VAL A 36 68.10 -2.02 26.67
N ARG A 37 68.55 -0.82 26.30
CA ARG A 37 69.74 -0.16 26.87
C ARG A 37 69.43 1.30 27.09
N ALA A 38 69.88 1.86 28.20
CA ALA A 38 69.78 3.28 28.51
C ALA A 38 71.14 3.79 28.98
N HIS A 39 71.51 4.99 28.55
CA HIS A 39 72.78 5.63 28.90
C HIS A 39 72.52 7.06 29.38
N SER A 40 73.31 7.53 30.35
CA SER A 40 73.29 8.94 30.76
C SER A 40 73.94 9.82 29.67
N PRO A 41 73.30 10.94 29.26
CA PRO A 41 73.77 11.78 28.17
C PRO A 41 75.12 12.48 28.43
N SER A 42 75.55 12.59 29.69
CA SER A 42 76.76 13.33 30.09
C SER A 42 78.00 12.45 30.33
N GLN A 43 77.82 11.17 30.67
CA GLN A 43 78.93 10.27 31.05
C GLN A 43 78.89 8.90 30.36
N PHE A 44 77.91 8.65 29.48
CA PHE A 44 77.68 7.35 28.83
C PHE A 44 77.54 6.16 29.81
N THR A 45 77.27 6.43 31.08
CA THR A 45 77.08 5.40 32.10
C THR A 45 75.74 4.69 31.88
N PRO A 46 75.72 3.34 31.94
CA PRO A 46 74.48 2.58 31.74
C PRO A 46 73.50 2.81 32.91
N ILE A 47 72.23 3.01 32.57
CA ILE A 47 71.13 3.21 33.53
C ILE A 47 70.27 1.95 33.54
N PRO A 48 69.82 1.46 34.71
CA PRO A 48 68.91 0.31 34.76
C PRO A 48 67.59 0.66 34.06
N VAL A 49 67.25 -0.12 33.05
CA VAL A 49 66.00 -0.01 32.28
C VAL A 49 65.43 -1.42 32.07
N ARG A 50 64.11 -1.53 32.00
CA ARG A 50 63.40 -2.79 31.78
C ARG A 50 62.34 -2.62 30.69
N LEU A 51 62.10 -3.69 29.94
CA LEU A 51 60.95 -3.76 29.06
C LEU A 51 59.66 -3.89 29.88
N GLY A 52 58.59 -3.28 29.41
CA GLY A 52 57.25 -3.43 30.00
C GLY A 52 56.64 -4.80 29.74
N ALA A 53 55.46 -5.04 30.32
CA ALA A 53 54.73 -6.31 30.15
C ALA A 53 54.35 -6.58 28.69
N ALA A 54 53.97 -5.54 27.94
CA ALA A 54 53.67 -5.61 26.51
C ALA A 54 54.95 -5.45 25.66
N SER A 55 55.93 -6.34 25.85
CA SER A 55 57.18 -6.35 25.07
C SER A 55 57.07 -7.08 23.72
N THR A 56 55.91 -7.69 23.47
CA THR A 56 55.63 -8.42 22.23
C THR A 56 54.28 -7.98 21.70
N ALA A 57 54.22 -7.62 20.44
CA ALA A 57 53.00 -7.34 19.70
C ALA A 57 52.77 -8.48 18.70
N THR A 58 51.53 -8.95 18.60
CA THR A 58 51.11 -9.88 17.54
C THR A 58 50.39 -9.07 16.46
N VAL A 59 50.82 -9.22 15.22
CA VAL A 59 50.22 -8.58 14.05
C VAL A 59 49.50 -9.68 13.28
N LEU A 60 48.22 -9.46 12.99
CA LEU A 60 47.38 -10.31 12.14
C LEU A 60 47.35 -9.69 10.74
N ILE A 61 47.67 -10.50 9.73
CA ILE A 61 47.53 -10.18 8.31
C ILE A 61 46.25 -10.86 7.86
N VAL A 62 45.29 -10.06 7.42
CA VAL A 62 43.99 -10.52 6.91
C VAL A 62 44.05 -10.44 5.40
N ASP A 63 43.72 -11.54 4.74
CA ASP A 63 43.68 -11.64 3.29
C ASP A 63 42.41 -10.98 2.71
N ASP A 64 42.55 -10.29 1.59
CA ASP A 64 41.47 -9.65 0.84
C ASP A 64 41.33 -10.15 -0.62
N ASP A 65 42.05 -11.22 -0.97
CA ASP A 65 42.15 -11.78 -2.32
C ASP A 65 41.11 -12.86 -2.65
N HIS A 66 40.22 -13.18 -1.73
CA HIS A 66 39.12 -14.10 -1.99
C HIS A 66 38.21 -13.53 -3.10
N ALA A 67 37.83 -14.36 -4.08
CA ALA A 67 36.97 -13.96 -5.20
C ALA A 67 35.51 -13.67 -4.80
N GLY A 68 35.18 -13.76 -3.50
CA GLY A 68 33.87 -13.50 -2.95
C GLY A 68 32.87 -14.67 -2.95
N ALA A 69 31.85 -14.51 -2.11
CA ALA A 69 30.68 -15.35 -1.98
C ALA A 69 29.44 -14.58 -2.48
N PHE A 70 28.69 -15.18 -3.39
CA PHE A 70 27.62 -14.51 -4.12
C PHE A 70 26.25 -15.05 -3.74
N GLY A 71 25.27 -14.18 -3.53
CA GLY A 71 23.90 -14.61 -3.25
C GLY A 71 22.91 -13.46 -3.19
N PHE A 72 21.63 -13.81 -3.05
CA PHE A 72 20.57 -12.81 -2.85
C PHE A 72 20.62 -12.21 -1.44
N THR A 73 20.05 -11.02 -1.29
CA THR A 73 19.90 -10.35 0.01
C THR A 73 18.86 -11.01 0.92
N SER A 74 17.89 -11.74 0.36
CA SER A 74 16.81 -12.43 1.07
C SER A 74 16.38 -13.69 0.33
N GLU A 75 15.89 -14.69 1.08
CA GLU A 75 15.29 -15.91 0.51
C GLU A 75 13.90 -15.66 -0.09
N LYS A 76 13.24 -14.59 0.36
CA LYS A 76 11.86 -14.26 -0.01
C LYS A 76 11.71 -12.77 -0.29
N PHE A 77 11.08 -12.47 -1.42
CA PHE A 77 10.71 -11.13 -1.83
C PHE A 77 9.20 -11.07 -2.10
N LYS A 78 8.65 -9.87 -2.01
CA LYS A 78 7.26 -9.58 -2.37
C LYS A 78 7.26 -8.43 -3.38
N VAL A 79 6.51 -8.60 -4.45
CA VAL A 79 6.30 -7.58 -5.48
C VAL A 79 4.81 -7.47 -5.76
N VAL A 80 4.35 -6.24 -6.03
CA VAL A 80 2.96 -6.02 -6.43
C VAL A 80 2.86 -6.19 -7.94
N GLU A 81 1.78 -6.79 -8.47
CA GLU A 81 1.67 -7.00 -9.93
C GLU A 81 1.61 -5.67 -10.71
N SER A 82 1.11 -4.59 -10.08
CA SER A 82 1.18 -3.21 -10.61
C SER A 82 2.59 -2.58 -10.63
N ALA A 83 3.63 -3.26 -10.12
CA ALA A 83 5.00 -2.72 -10.07
C ALA A 83 5.68 -2.64 -11.45
N GLY A 84 5.26 -3.47 -12.41
CA GLY A 84 5.81 -3.56 -13.78
C GLY A 84 7.20 -4.20 -13.89
N GLU A 85 8.10 -4.00 -12.92
CA GLU A 85 9.42 -4.64 -12.88
C GLU A 85 9.82 -5.00 -11.45
N PHE A 86 10.34 -6.21 -11.26
CA PHE A 86 11.00 -6.64 -10.03
C PHE A 86 12.53 -6.56 -10.19
N VAL A 87 13.19 -5.94 -9.22
CA VAL A 87 14.66 -5.82 -9.20
C VAL A 87 15.23 -6.67 -8.06
N ALA A 88 15.91 -7.76 -8.40
CA ALA A 88 16.60 -8.62 -7.44
C ALA A 88 18.06 -8.18 -7.30
N GLU A 89 18.47 -7.80 -6.08
CA GLU A 89 19.87 -7.47 -5.77
C GLU A 89 20.66 -8.75 -5.41
N VAL A 90 21.76 -8.98 -6.11
CA VAL A 90 22.76 -10.01 -5.82
C VAL A 90 23.99 -9.34 -5.22
N VAL A 91 24.40 -9.82 -4.05
CA VAL A 91 25.53 -9.28 -3.27
C VAL A 91 26.72 -10.23 -3.33
N ARG A 92 27.92 -9.65 -3.42
CA ARG A 92 29.22 -10.33 -3.31
C ARG A 92 29.83 -9.96 -1.96
N THR A 93 30.16 -10.97 -1.17
CA THR A 93 30.66 -10.84 0.21
C THR A 93 31.95 -11.62 0.39
N ARG A 94 32.66 -11.46 1.51
CA ARG A 94 33.91 -12.21 1.80
C ARG A 94 35.02 -12.02 0.76
N GLY A 95 35.06 -10.88 0.08
CA GLY A 95 36.06 -10.56 -0.94
C GLY A 95 35.45 -10.09 -2.26
N ALA A 96 36.22 -9.33 -3.03
CA ALA A 96 35.77 -8.72 -4.28
C ALA A 96 36.79 -8.86 -5.42
N ARG A 97 37.75 -9.79 -5.29
CA ARG A 97 38.90 -9.92 -6.18
C ARG A 97 38.56 -10.61 -7.50
N GLY A 98 38.93 -9.99 -8.61
CA GLY A 98 38.79 -10.49 -9.97
C GLY A 98 37.37 -10.41 -10.54
N GLU A 99 37.28 -10.62 -11.87
CA GLU A 99 36.02 -10.63 -12.61
C GLU A 99 35.33 -12.01 -12.47
N VAL A 100 34.06 -12.00 -12.07
CA VAL A 100 33.24 -13.20 -11.90
C VAL A 100 31.94 -13.06 -12.66
N SER A 101 31.57 -14.09 -13.42
CA SER A 101 30.29 -14.18 -14.12
C SER A 101 29.37 -15.21 -13.49
N ILE A 102 28.13 -14.85 -13.22
CA ILE A 102 27.15 -15.72 -12.56
C ILE A 102 25.95 -15.88 -13.48
N PRO A 103 25.76 -17.08 -14.07
CA PRO A 103 24.55 -17.34 -14.83
C PRO A 103 23.34 -17.32 -13.88
N TYR A 104 22.21 -16.84 -14.36
CA TYR A 104 20.96 -16.88 -13.61
C TYR A 104 19.81 -17.26 -14.53
N LYS A 105 18.75 -17.80 -13.94
CA LYS A 105 17.51 -18.12 -14.64
C LYS A 105 16.33 -17.98 -13.70
N THR A 106 15.18 -17.65 -14.26
CA THR A 106 13.89 -17.75 -13.58
C THR A 106 13.31 -19.15 -13.70
N VAL A 107 12.66 -19.64 -12.65
CA VAL A 107 12.02 -20.95 -12.59
C VAL A 107 10.57 -20.77 -12.12
N ASP A 108 9.65 -21.32 -12.89
CA ASP A 108 8.22 -21.28 -12.58
C ASP A 108 7.91 -21.93 -11.24
N GLY A 109 7.01 -21.30 -10.49
CA GLY A 109 6.37 -21.88 -9.32
C GLY A 109 4.87 -22.03 -9.57
N GLN A 110 4.08 -21.31 -8.76
CA GLN A 110 2.67 -21.08 -9.06
C GLN A 110 2.57 -20.14 -10.27
N ALA A 111 3.26 -19.00 -10.20
CA ALA A 111 3.38 -18.05 -11.30
C ALA A 111 4.12 -18.67 -12.50
N LYS A 112 3.61 -18.42 -13.70
CA LYS A 112 4.08 -18.92 -14.99
C LYS A 112 4.70 -17.82 -15.83
N ALA A 113 5.83 -18.16 -16.46
CA ALA A 113 6.47 -17.26 -17.39
C ALA A 113 5.59 -17.05 -18.65
N GLY A 114 5.40 -15.80 -19.04
CA GLY A 114 4.56 -15.37 -20.15
C GLY A 114 3.17 -14.88 -19.73
N ASP A 115 2.68 -15.38 -18.60
CA ASP A 115 1.38 -14.99 -18.02
C ASP A 115 1.60 -13.99 -16.87
N ASP A 116 2.34 -14.36 -15.82
CA ASP A 116 2.58 -13.52 -14.63
C ASP A 116 3.87 -12.68 -14.69
N TYR A 117 4.90 -13.19 -15.37
CA TYR A 117 6.22 -12.56 -15.45
C TYR A 117 6.94 -12.98 -16.73
N GLU A 118 7.92 -12.20 -17.20
CA GLU A 118 8.70 -12.61 -18.37
C GLU A 118 9.87 -13.52 -17.99
N HIS A 119 10.04 -14.65 -18.70
CA HIS A 119 11.16 -15.55 -18.49
C HIS A 119 12.48 -14.80 -18.70
N CYS A 120 13.33 -14.78 -17.69
CA CYS A 120 14.63 -14.11 -17.74
C CYS A 120 15.75 -15.12 -17.47
N GLU A 121 16.65 -15.27 -18.43
CA GLU A 121 17.92 -15.97 -18.28
C GLU A 121 19.06 -15.09 -18.77
N GLY A 122 20.22 -15.19 -18.12
CA GLY A 122 21.33 -14.32 -18.44
C GLY A 122 22.56 -14.63 -17.61
N THR A 123 23.51 -13.70 -17.64
CA THR A 123 24.75 -13.80 -16.85
C THR A 123 25.06 -12.45 -16.24
N LEU A 124 25.10 -12.39 -14.92
CA LEU A 124 25.57 -11.24 -14.17
C LEU A 124 27.09 -11.19 -14.25
N ARG A 125 27.66 -10.04 -14.61
CA ARG A 125 29.10 -9.80 -14.58
C ARG A 125 29.44 -8.89 -13.42
N PHE A 126 30.29 -9.37 -12.54
CA PHE A 126 30.93 -8.59 -11.49
C PHE A 126 32.32 -8.23 -11.95
N SER A 127 32.58 -6.94 -12.10
CA SER A 127 33.93 -6.43 -12.32
C SER A 127 34.77 -6.62 -11.05
N ASP A 128 36.09 -6.44 -11.18
CA ASP A 128 36.97 -6.37 -10.01
C ASP A 128 36.47 -5.30 -9.03
N GLU A 129 36.52 -5.61 -7.73
CA GLU A 129 36.03 -4.78 -6.61
C GLU A 129 34.50 -4.51 -6.59
N GLN A 130 33.74 -5.00 -7.57
CA GLN A 130 32.29 -4.83 -7.59
C GLN A 130 31.61 -5.75 -6.58
N ILE A 131 30.79 -5.16 -5.70
CA ILE A 131 30.12 -5.88 -4.59
C ILE A 131 28.63 -6.17 -4.81
N LYS A 132 28.00 -5.55 -5.82
CA LYS A 132 26.56 -5.65 -6.07
C LYS A 132 26.23 -5.67 -7.57
N ALA A 133 25.21 -6.42 -7.93
CA ALA A 133 24.59 -6.40 -9.26
C ALA A 133 23.09 -6.62 -9.14
N GLU A 134 22.33 -6.17 -10.13
CA GLU A 134 20.87 -6.24 -10.16
C GLU A 134 20.39 -7.14 -11.30
N ILE A 135 19.40 -7.97 -11.03
CA ILE A 135 18.61 -8.70 -12.04
C ILE A 135 17.27 -8.01 -12.15
N ARG A 136 16.88 -7.65 -13.36
CA ARG A 136 15.59 -7.01 -13.67
C ARG A 136 14.67 -8.02 -14.33
N ILE A 137 13.47 -8.18 -13.77
CA ILE A 137 12.46 -9.13 -14.25
C ILE A 137 11.17 -8.36 -14.47
N PRO A 138 10.70 -8.25 -15.73
CA PRO A 138 9.40 -7.67 -16.02
C PRO A 138 8.29 -8.51 -15.36
N ILE A 139 7.40 -7.83 -14.64
CA ILE A 139 6.19 -8.42 -14.04
C ILE A 139 5.03 -8.02 -14.94
N VAL A 140 4.25 -9.02 -15.35
CA VAL A 140 3.07 -8.80 -16.18
C VAL A 140 1.91 -8.51 -15.25
N ASN A 141 1.13 -7.48 -15.60
CA ASN A 141 -0.12 -7.18 -14.95
C ASN A 141 -1.23 -7.65 -15.89
N ASP A 142 -1.91 -8.72 -15.51
CA ASP A 142 -3.19 -9.07 -16.09
C ASP A 142 -4.31 -8.52 -15.19
N ASP A 143 -5.37 -7.99 -15.81
CA ASP A 143 -6.53 -7.46 -15.07
C ASP A 143 -7.38 -8.60 -14.43
N GLU A 144 -6.83 -9.81 -14.28
CA GLU A 144 -7.49 -10.97 -13.71
C GLU A 144 -7.27 -11.04 -12.19
N TYR A 145 -8.31 -11.42 -11.45
CA TYR A 145 -8.23 -11.53 -10.00
C TYR A 145 -7.62 -12.89 -9.62
N GLU A 146 -6.36 -12.86 -9.18
CA GLU A 146 -5.57 -14.06 -8.91
C GLU A 146 -5.10 -14.16 -7.45
N LYS A 147 -4.83 -15.38 -6.99
CA LYS A 147 -4.26 -15.55 -5.64
C LYS A 147 -2.79 -15.11 -5.67
N ASN A 148 -2.21 -14.86 -4.50
CA ASN A 148 -0.76 -14.64 -4.42
C ASN A 148 -0.02 -15.84 -5.04
N GLU A 149 0.75 -15.55 -6.09
CA GLU A 149 1.52 -16.54 -6.84
C GLU A 149 3.01 -16.35 -6.58
N ASP A 150 3.80 -17.42 -6.71
CA ASP A 150 5.25 -17.34 -6.52
C ASP A 150 6.03 -17.97 -7.66
N PHE A 151 7.16 -17.34 -7.99
CA PHE A 151 8.20 -17.87 -8.87
C PHE A 151 9.56 -17.80 -8.18
N PHE A 152 10.59 -18.39 -8.80
CA PHE A 152 11.93 -18.45 -8.22
C PHE A 152 12.98 -17.88 -9.17
N ILE A 153 14.04 -17.34 -8.59
CA ILE A 153 15.25 -16.96 -9.31
C ILE A 153 16.40 -17.83 -8.78
N GLU A 154 17.10 -18.51 -9.68
CA GLU A 154 18.22 -19.38 -9.36
C GLU A 154 19.51 -18.84 -9.98
N LEU A 155 20.54 -18.70 -9.16
CA LEU A 155 21.92 -18.45 -9.57
C LEU A 155 22.59 -19.80 -9.85
N GLY A 156 23.28 -19.89 -10.98
CA GLY A 156 24.14 -21.01 -11.32
C GLY A 156 25.57 -20.83 -10.84
N GLU A 157 26.42 -21.81 -11.13
CA GLU A 157 27.81 -21.84 -10.69
C GLU A 157 28.61 -20.61 -11.18
N PRO A 158 29.36 -19.94 -10.29
CA PRO A 158 30.14 -18.77 -10.66
C PRO A 158 31.32 -19.16 -11.55
N ILE A 159 31.49 -18.42 -12.64
CA ILE A 159 32.56 -18.55 -13.62
C ILE A 159 33.60 -17.48 -13.31
N TRP A 160 34.77 -17.90 -12.84
CA TRP A 160 35.88 -16.99 -12.55
C TRP A 160 36.70 -16.75 -13.82
N HIS A 161 36.87 -15.49 -14.22
CA HIS A 161 37.65 -15.10 -15.42
C HIS A 161 39.12 -14.81 -15.08
N ARG A 162 39.73 -15.68 -14.28
CA ARG A 162 41.13 -15.57 -13.88
C ARG A 162 41.87 -16.86 -14.20
N ASP A 163 43.14 -16.73 -14.59
CA ASP A 163 44.04 -17.88 -14.70
C ASP A 163 44.20 -18.51 -13.31
N MET A 164 43.68 -19.73 -13.14
CA MET A 164 43.74 -20.42 -11.85
C MET A 164 45.21 -20.69 -11.50
N SER A 165 45.65 -20.22 -10.33
CA SER A 165 46.84 -20.78 -9.70
C SER A 165 46.50 -22.20 -9.23
N ASP A 166 47.30 -23.20 -9.63
CA ASP A 166 47.14 -24.60 -9.22
C ASP A 166 47.57 -24.86 -7.76
N THR A 167 47.79 -23.80 -6.97
CA THR A 167 48.13 -23.90 -5.54
C THR A 167 46.89 -24.18 -4.70
N ASP A 168 47.04 -24.99 -3.65
CA ASP A 168 45.93 -25.40 -2.76
C ASP A 168 45.21 -24.20 -2.13
N GLU A 169 45.96 -23.13 -1.83
CA GLU A 169 45.45 -21.86 -1.29
C GLU A 169 44.64 -21.08 -2.34
N GLY A 170 45.13 -20.98 -3.59
CA GLY A 170 44.39 -20.34 -4.69
C GLY A 170 43.06 -21.03 -5.02
N ILE A 171 42.92 -22.32 -4.72
CA ILE A 171 41.66 -23.06 -4.88
C ILE A 171 40.63 -22.64 -3.83
N LYS A 172 41.06 -22.33 -2.60
CA LYS A 172 40.16 -21.89 -1.52
C LYS A 172 39.58 -20.50 -1.78
N GLY A 173 40.32 -19.62 -2.45
CA GLY A 173 39.87 -18.28 -2.84
C GLY A 173 38.86 -18.23 -3.99
N ARG A 174 38.41 -19.38 -4.51
CA ARG A 174 37.47 -19.45 -5.63
C ARG A 174 36.11 -18.83 -5.28
N PRO A 175 35.38 -18.32 -6.28
CA PRO A 175 34.06 -17.77 -6.02
C PRO A 175 33.10 -18.87 -5.57
N VAL A 176 32.30 -18.59 -4.55
CA VAL A 176 31.33 -19.55 -3.99
C VAL A 176 29.91 -18.98 -4.00
N LEU A 177 28.92 -19.86 -4.10
CA LEU A 177 27.53 -19.48 -3.91
C LEU A 177 27.16 -19.51 -2.42
N SER A 178 26.50 -18.46 -1.98
CA SER A 178 25.82 -18.40 -0.69
C SER A 178 24.34 -18.70 -0.93
N LEU A 179 23.47 -17.70 -0.85
CA LEU A 179 22.05 -17.86 -1.14
C LEU A 179 21.80 -17.87 -2.66
N SER A 180 21.82 -19.05 -3.26
CA SER A 180 21.69 -19.25 -4.72
C SER A 180 20.26 -19.22 -5.25
N ARG A 181 19.24 -19.30 -4.39
CA ARG A 181 17.83 -19.28 -4.81
C ARG A 181 17.01 -18.35 -3.94
N CYS A 182 16.17 -17.53 -4.57
CA CYS A 182 15.16 -16.73 -3.87
C CYS A 182 13.77 -17.00 -4.45
N LYS A 183 12.75 -16.80 -3.61
CA LYS A 183 11.33 -16.87 -3.96
C LYS A 183 10.78 -15.46 -4.09
N VAL A 184 10.12 -15.16 -5.19
CA VAL A 184 9.42 -13.89 -5.40
C VAL A 184 7.93 -14.19 -5.36
N VAL A 185 7.21 -13.53 -4.44
CA VAL A 185 5.76 -13.64 -4.32
C VAL A 185 5.13 -12.42 -4.97
N ILE A 186 4.37 -12.63 -6.02
CA ILE A 186 3.54 -11.62 -6.65
C ILE A 186 2.27 -11.50 -5.80
N THR A 187 1.94 -10.27 -5.40
CA THR A 187 0.75 -9.97 -4.61
C THR A 187 -0.11 -8.96 -5.35
N GLU A 188 -1.42 -9.16 -5.31
CA GLU A 188 -2.37 -8.21 -5.86
C GLU A 188 -2.27 -6.83 -5.21
N ASP A 189 -2.66 -5.81 -5.96
CA ASP A 189 -2.80 -4.46 -5.44
C ASP A 189 -3.92 -4.41 -4.39
N LYS A 190 -3.57 -4.08 -3.15
CA LYS A 190 -4.53 -3.95 -2.04
C LYS A 190 -5.60 -2.91 -2.33
N GLU A 191 -5.30 -1.90 -3.14
CA GLU A 191 -6.28 -0.89 -3.52
C GLU A 191 -7.35 -1.49 -4.46
N PHE A 192 -6.96 -2.28 -5.46
CA PHE A 192 -7.88 -2.96 -6.36
C PHE A 192 -8.72 -4.02 -5.64
N LYS A 193 -8.09 -4.82 -4.77
CA LYS A 193 -8.82 -5.77 -3.93
C LYS A 193 -9.88 -5.09 -3.07
N SER A 194 -9.56 -3.96 -2.44
CA SER A 194 -10.54 -3.19 -1.66
C SER A 194 -11.67 -2.63 -2.53
N PHE A 195 -11.40 -2.32 -3.79
CA PHE A 195 -12.40 -1.85 -4.76
C PHE A 195 -13.30 -3.00 -5.23
N VAL A 196 -12.73 -4.15 -5.59
CA VAL A 196 -13.46 -5.36 -6.01
C VAL A 196 -14.24 -5.95 -4.84
N ASP A 197 -13.68 -6.03 -3.64
CA ASP A 197 -14.40 -6.49 -2.45
C ASP A 197 -15.57 -5.55 -2.12
N ARG A 198 -15.41 -4.23 -2.29
CA ARG A 198 -16.52 -3.28 -2.21
C ARG A 198 -17.54 -3.50 -3.32
N MET A 199 -17.12 -3.80 -4.54
CA MET A 199 -18.02 -4.03 -5.68
C MET A 199 -18.77 -5.36 -5.56
N LEU A 200 -18.13 -6.44 -5.14
CA LEU A 200 -18.72 -7.75 -4.88
C LEU A 200 -19.62 -7.73 -3.65
N THR A 201 -19.23 -7.01 -2.60
CA THR A 201 -20.12 -6.74 -1.47
C THR A 201 -21.32 -5.94 -1.93
N ASN A 202 -21.15 -4.90 -2.76
CA ASN A 202 -22.24 -4.12 -3.34
C ASN A 202 -23.11 -4.92 -4.34
N ALA A 203 -22.55 -5.90 -5.05
CA ALA A 203 -23.27 -6.72 -6.03
C ALA A 203 -24.01 -7.89 -5.35
N ASN A 204 -23.40 -8.54 -4.36
CA ASN A 204 -24.08 -9.55 -3.53
C ASN A 204 -25.14 -8.89 -2.65
N THR A 205 -24.89 -7.68 -2.13
CA THR A 205 -25.95 -6.89 -1.51
C THR A 205 -26.98 -6.43 -2.53
N SER A 206 -26.65 -6.04 -3.76
CA SER A 206 -27.70 -5.69 -4.74
C SER A 206 -28.54 -6.88 -5.22
N ILE A 207 -27.95 -8.09 -5.27
CA ILE A 207 -28.67 -9.34 -5.56
C ILE A 207 -29.52 -9.76 -4.36
N MET A 208 -29.05 -9.52 -3.12
CA MET A 208 -29.78 -9.83 -1.88
C MET A 208 -30.77 -8.73 -1.45
N VAL A 209 -30.63 -7.50 -1.93
CA VAL A 209 -31.58 -6.38 -1.74
C VAL A 209 -32.88 -6.63 -2.51
N GLY A 210 -32.86 -7.53 -3.50
CA GLY A 210 -34.01 -7.88 -4.32
C GLY A 210 -34.96 -8.94 -3.74
N THR A 211 -34.58 -9.71 -2.72
CA THR A 211 -35.37 -10.85 -2.23
C THR A 211 -35.42 -10.97 -0.70
N SER A 212 -35.67 -9.87 0.02
CA SER A 212 -35.79 -9.92 1.49
C SER A 212 -37.23 -10.25 1.91
N SER A 213 -37.47 -11.28 2.73
CA SER A 213 -38.79 -11.46 3.34
C SER A 213 -39.12 -10.32 4.34
N TRP A 214 -40.40 -10.02 4.62
CA TRP A 214 -40.78 -9.01 5.66
C TRP A 214 -40.03 -9.24 6.97
N LYS A 215 -39.98 -10.51 7.41
CA LYS A 215 -39.27 -10.91 8.63
C LYS A 215 -37.79 -10.52 8.58
N GLN A 216 -37.17 -10.66 7.42
CA GLN A 216 -35.76 -10.32 7.21
C GLN A 216 -35.54 -8.82 7.24
N GLN A 217 -36.41 -8.01 6.61
CA GLN A 217 -36.33 -6.54 6.69
C GLN A 217 -36.42 -6.01 8.12
N PHE A 218 -37.32 -6.57 8.93
CA PHE A 218 -37.42 -6.21 10.35
C PHE A 218 -36.22 -6.69 11.17
N ASN A 219 -35.68 -7.87 10.86
CA ASN A 219 -34.49 -8.37 11.53
C ASN A 219 -33.28 -7.50 11.21
N GLU A 220 -33.06 -7.17 9.93
CA GLU A 220 -31.99 -6.29 9.45
C GLU A 220 -32.13 -4.87 10.03
N ALA A 221 -33.36 -4.37 10.19
CA ALA A 221 -33.60 -3.07 10.83
C ALA A 221 -33.15 -3.03 12.30
N ILE A 222 -33.26 -4.14 13.02
CA ILE A 222 -32.96 -4.26 14.46
C ILE A 222 -31.51 -4.67 14.71
N THR A 223 -30.88 -5.40 13.78
CA THR A 223 -29.49 -5.82 13.90
C THR A 223 -28.52 -4.66 13.72
N VAL A 224 -27.52 -4.58 14.59
CA VAL A 224 -26.40 -3.65 14.45
C VAL A 224 -25.37 -4.33 13.54
N GLU A 225 -24.90 -3.62 12.51
CA GLU A 225 -23.82 -4.10 11.64
C GLU A 225 -22.52 -4.13 12.44
N GLU A 226 -21.84 -5.28 12.43
CA GLU A 226 -20.53 -5.49 13.06
C GLU A 226 -19.43 -5.25 12.01
N ASP A 227 -18.30 -4.66 12.41
CA ASP A 227 -17.14 -4.51 11.53
C ASP A 227 -16.53 -5.89 11.20
N GLU A 228 -15.62 -5.96 10.22
CA GLU A 228 -14.97 -7.22 9.76
C GLU A 228 -14.28 -8.04 10.88
N ASP A 229 -13.93 -7.38 12.00
CA ASP A 229 -13.33 -8.00 13.18
C ASP A 229 -14.35 -8.39 14.29
N GLY A 230 -15.66 -8.25 14.04
CA GLY A 230 -16.72 -8.50 15.03
C GLY A 230 -16.79 -7.47 16.16
N ASN A 231 -16.11 -6.34 16.00
CA ASN A 231 -16.16 -5.22 16.94
C ASN A 231 -17.25 -4.24 16.54
N ILE A 232 -17.93 -3.66 17.53
CA ILE A 232 -18.97 -2.65 17.32
C ILE A 232 -18.50 -1.36 17.98
N THR A 233 -18.20 -0.34 17.17
CA THR A 233 -17.75 0.97 17.65
C THR A 233 -18.89 1.70 18.35
N THR A 234 -18.59 2.44 19.42
CA THR A 234 -19.58 3.24 20.16
C THR A 234 -20.35 4.22 19.25
N LYS A 235 -19.70 4.70 18.18
CA LYS A 235 -20.32 5.58 17.17
C LYS A 235 -21.36 4.84 16.33
N GLU A 236 -21.09 3.62 15.87
CA GLU A 236 -22.08 2.81 15.13
C GLU A 236 -23.30 2.51 15.98
N LYS A 237 -23.12 2.16 17.27
CA LYS A 237 -24.25 1.91 18.18
C LYS A 237 -25.14 3.14 18.29
N ILE A 238 -24.55 4.32 18.51
CA ILE A 238 -25.31 5.58 18.60
C ILE A 238 -26.04 5.85 17.28
N MET A 239 -25.37 5.71 16.14
CA MET A 239 -25.97 5.93 14.83
C MET A 239 -27.09 4.93 14.52
N HIS A 240 -26.94 3.68 14.94
CA HIS A 240 -27.99 2.65 14.82
C HIS A 240 -29.22 3.04 15.63
N TYR A 241 -29.10 3.38 16.91
CA TYR A 241 -30.26 3.77 17.72
C TYR A 241 -30.95 5.06 17.24
N VAL A 242 -30.19 6.03 16.72
CA VAL A 242 -30.75 7.26 16.15
C VAL A 242 -31.51 6.97 14.85
N SER A 243 -31.04 6.03 14.02
CA SER A 243 -31.67 5.67 12.75
C SER A 243 -32.75 4.60 12.87
N LEU A 244 -32.83 3.87 13.99
CA LEU A 244 -33.76 2.76 14.22
C LEU A 244 -35.24 3.11 13.95
N PRO A 245 -35.78 4.27 14.38
CA PRO A 245 -37.16 4.63 14.06
C PRO A 245 -37.42 4.71 12.56
N TRP A 246 -36.44 5.23 11.80
CA TRP A 246 -36.53 5.31 10.34
C TRP A 246 -36.35 3.94 9.69
N LYS A 247 -35.42 3.11 10.15
CA LYS A 247 -35.24 1.75 9.66
C LYS A 247 -36.52 0.91 9.81
N LEU A 248 -37.18 0.99 10.97
CA LEU A 248 -38.45 0.28 11.21
C LEU A 248 -39.59 0.83 10.35
N LEU A 249 -39.62 2.14 10.10
CA LEU A 249 -40.63 2.76 9.25
C LEU A 249 -40.48 2.34 7.78
N PHE A 250 -39.24 2.23 7.28
CA PHE A 250 -38.96 1.75 5.93
C PHE A 250 -39.13 0.23 5.78
N ALA A 251 -38.94 -0.55 6.85
CA ALA A 251 -39.23 -1.99 6.86
C ALA A 251 -40.73 -2.35 6.71
N LEU A 252 -41.63 -1.36 6.76
CA LEU A 252 -43.06 -1.54 6.43
C LEU A 252 -43.32 -1.61 4.92
N ILE A 253 -42.34 -1.23 4.09
CA ILE A 253 -42.45 -1.30 2.63
C ILE A 253 -42.35 -2.76 2.20
N PRO A 254 -43.31 -3.28 1.40
CA PRO A 254 -43.28 -4.67 1.03
C PRO A 254 -42.05 -5.02 0.18
N PRO A 255 -41.51 -6.24 0.30
CA PRO A 255 -40.43 -6.77 -0.51
C PRO A 255 -40.68 -6.63 -2.00
N THR A 256 -39.58 -6.47 -2.70
CA THR A 256 -39.50 -6.40 -4.16
C THR A 256 -39.96 -7.68 -4.86
N ASP A 257 -40.02 -8.82 -4.15
CA ASP A 257 -40.55 -10.08 -4.68
C ASP A 257 -42.04 -10.04 -5.01
N TYR A 258 -42.81 -9.16 -4.36
CA TYR A 258 -44.24 -9.11 -4.57
C TYR A 258 -44.58 -8.37 -5.86
N TYR A 259 -45.28 -9.06 -6.77
CA TYR A 259 -45.75 -8.53 -8.06
C TYR A 259 -44.62 -7.90 -8.90
N ASN A 260 -43.46 -8.58 -9.01
CA ASN A 260 -42.31 -8.10 -9.77
C ASN A 260 -41.88 -6.67 -9.37
N GLY A 261 -41.94 -6.35 -8.07
CA GLY A 261 -41.51 -5.06 -7.51
C GLY A 261 -42.53 -3.93 -7.62
N TRP A 262 -43.64 -4.09 -8.35
CA TRP A 262 -44.63 -3.02 -8.53
C TRP A 262 -45.31 -2.63 -7.21
N LEU A 263 -45.57 -3.61 -6.33
CA LEU A 263 -46.17 -3.33 -5.03
C LEU A 263 -45.23 -2.53 -4.13
N CYS A 264 -43.94 -2.89 -4.10
CA CYS A 264 -42.90 -2.15 -3.40
C CYS A 264 -42.82 -0.71 -3.92
N PHE A 265 -42.76 -0.54 -5.24
CA PHE A 265 -42.65 0.77 -5.89
C PHE A 265 -43.81 1.71 -5.52
N VAL A 266 -45.06 1.25 -5.63
CA VAL A 266 -46.23 2.09 -5.34
C VAL A 266 -46.31 2.42 -3.85
N VAL A 267 -46.10 1.45 -2.96
CA VAL A 267 -46.15 1.68 -1.51
C VAL A 267 -45.02 2.61 -1.06
N ALA A 268 -43.82 2.47 -1.63
CA ALA A 268 -42.71 3.37 -1.36
C ALA A 268 -43.02 4.82 -1.77
N ILE A 269 -43.57 5.06 -2.96
CA ILE A 269 -43.96 6.40 -3.40
C ILE A 269 -45.00 7.03 -2.46
N VAL A 270 -46.02 6.26 -2.04
CA VAL A 270 -47.03 6.74 -1.11
C VAL A 270 -46.43 7.06 0.26
N MET A 271 -45.54 6.21 0.78
CA MET A 271 -44.85 6.43 2.05
C MET A 271 -43.95 7.67 2.01
N ILE A 272 -43.19 7.87 0.93
CA ILE A 272 -42.38 9.08 0.73
C ILE A 272 -43.28 10.33 0.69
N GLY A 273 -44.42 10.27 -0.01
CA GLY A 273 -45.40 11.35 -0.04
C GLY A 273 -45.98 11.70 1.33
N LEU A 274 -46.33 10.69 2.13
CA LEU A 274 -46.83 10.88 3.50
C LEU A 274 -45.74 11.44 4.44
N LEU A 275 -44.53 10.91 4.35
CA LEU A 275 -43.42 11.32 5.21
C LEU A 275 -42.99 12.76 4.91
N THR A 276 -42.93 13.12 3.62
CA THR A 276 -42.64 14.50 3.19
C THR A 276 -43.73 15.48 3.64
N ALA A 277 -45.01 15.09 3.64
CA ALA A 277 -46.10 15.90 4.18
C ALA A 277 -45.94 16.11 5.70
N ILE A 278 -45.67 15.04 6.47
CA ILE A 278 -45.44 15.13 7.93
C ILE A 278 -44.25 16.03 8.25
N ILE A 279 -43.14 15.88 7.53
CA ILE A 279 -41.94 16.72 7.72
C ILE A 279 -42.25 18.17 7.36
N GLY A 280 -43.02 18.41 6.30
CA GLY A 280 -43.47 19.74 5.91
C GLY A 280 -44.30 20.42 7.01
N ASP A 281 -45.27 19.69 7.58
CA ASP A 281 -46.11 20.18 8.68
C ASP A 281 -45.29 20.45 9.95
N LEU A 282 -44.36 19.57 10.29
CA LEU A 282 -43.46 19.76 11.43
C LEU A 282 -42.56 20.98 11.24
N ALA A 283 -42.02 21.17 10.03
CA ALA A 283 -41.18 22.32 9.69
C ALA A 283 -41.98 23.64 9.71
N SER A 284 -43.26 23.61 9.32
CA SER A 284 -44.17 24.75 9.44
C SER A 284 -44.46 25.09 10.90
N HIS A 285 -44.77 24.09 11.74
CA HIS A 285 -44.95 24.28 13.18
C HIS A 285 -43.70 24.83 13.87
N PHE A 286 -42.52 24.35 13.48
CA PHE A 286 -41.25 24.89 13.96
C PHE A 286 -41.01 26.33 13.46
N GLY A 287 -41.34 26.63 12.21
CA GLY A 287 -41.30 27.99 11.68
C GLY A 287 -42.16 28.96 12.49
N CYS A 288 -43.37 28.54 12.85
CA CYS A 288 -44.28 29.30 13.69
C CYS A 288 -43.72 29.56 15.10
N THR A 289 -43.02 28.61 15.72
CA THR A 289 -42.43 28.81 17.06
C THR A 289 -41.19 29.68 17.06
N VAL A 290 -40.41 29.66 15.97
CA VAL A 290 -39.20 30.49 15.81
C VAL A 290 -39.49 31.85 15.16
N GLY A 291 -40.72 32.07 14.67
CA GLY A 291 -41.13 33.33 14.01
C GLY A 291 -40.62 33.47 12.57
N MET A 292 -40.31 32.35 11.91
CA MET A 292 -39.86 32.32 10.52
C MET A 292 -41.07 32.18 9.58
N LYS A 293 -41.00 32.83 8.42
CA LYS A 293 -42.00 32.62 7.36
C LYS A 293 -41.93 31.19 6.84
N ASP A 294 -43.07 30.58 6.56
CA ASP A 294 -43.21 29.20 6.04
C ASP A 294 -42.35 28.96 4.78
N THR A 295 -42.20 29.98 3.92
CA THR A 295 -41.35 29.90 2.74
C THR A 295 -39.86 29.74 3.11
N VAL A 296 -39.40 30.37 4.19
CA VAL A 296 -38.00 30.30 4.63
C VAL A 296 -37.71 28.97 5.32
N THR A 297 -38.66 28.42 6.09
CA THR A 297 -38.49 27.08 6.68
C THR A 297 -38.52 25.98 5.62
N ALA A 298 -39.39 26.09 4.62
CA ALA A 298 -39.44 25.17 3.49
C ALA A 298 -38.12 25.18 2.67
N ILE A 299 -37.60 26.36 2.33
CA ILE A 299 -36.38 26.47 1.51
C ILE A 299 -35.12 26.10 2.30
N SER A 300 -35.06 26.37 3.61
CA SER A 300 -33.83 26.18 4.37
C SER A 300 -33.75 24.84 5.10
N LEU A 301 -34.85 24.35 5.68
CA LEU A 301 -34.84 23.12 6.48
C LEU A 301 -35.29 21.91 5.66
N VAL A 302 -36.38 22.05 4.89
CA VAL A 302 -36.93 20.93 4.11
C VAL A 302 -36.08 20.67 2.87
N ALA A 303 -35.70 21.71 2.11
CA ALA A 303 -34.87 21.52 0.92
C ALA A 303 -33.43 21.08 1.23
N MET A 304 -32.90 21.41 2.42
CA MET A 304 -31.60 20.89 2.88
C MET A 304 -31.65 19.37 3.08
N GLY A 305 -32.79 18.84 3.57
CA GLY A 305 -33.00 17.41 3.77
C GLY A 305 -32.92 16.58 2.49
N THR A 306 -33.24 17.16 1.32
CA THR A 306 -33.09 16.50 0.02
C THR A 306 -31.76 16.83 -0.67
N SER A 307 -31.29 18.08 -0.56
CA SER A 307 -30.08 18.53 -1.26
C SER A 307 -28.78 17.97 -0.67
N VAL A 308 -28.74 17.70 0.64
CA VAL A 308 -27.54 17.16 1.31
C VAL A 308 -27.26 15.72 0.87
N PRO A 309 -28.22 14.77 0.88
CA PRO A 309 -28.03 13.45 0.31
C PRO A 309 -27.60 13.48 -1.16
N ASP A 310 -28.22 14.31 -2.00
CA ASP A 310 -27.87 14.46 -3.41
C ASP A 310 -26.42 14.94 -3.59
N THR A 311 -25.96 15.85 -2.72
CA THR A 311 -24.58 16.33 -2.70
C THR A 311 -23.61 15.21 -2.38
N PHE A 312 -23.91 14.38 -1.38
CA PHE A 312 -23.05 13.24 -1.03
C PHE A 312 -23.04 12.16 -2.11
N ALA A 313 -24.18 11.83 -2.71
CA ALA A 313 -24.27 10.89 -3.82
C ALA A 313 -23.43 11.37 -5.02
N SER A 314 -23.54 12.65 -5.36
CA SER A 314 -22.77 13.26 -6.46
C SER A 314 -21.27 13.30 -6.17
N LYS A 315 -20.88 13.58 -4.92
CA LYS A 315 -19.48 13.52 -4.48
C LYS A 315 -18.92 12.10 -4.61
N THR A 316 -19.66 11.09 -4.15
CA THR A 316 -19.24 9.68 -4.25
C THR A 316 -19.07 9.27 -5.70
N ALA A 317 -20.02 9.61 -6.58
CA ALA A 317 -19.91 9.36 -8.01
C ALA A 317 -18.69 10.03 -8.66
N ALA A 318 -18.31 11.24 -8.22
CA ALA A 318 -17.14 11.95 -8.73
C ALA A 318 -15.80 11.32 -8.29
N ILE A 319 -15.76 10.69 -7.11
CA ILE A 319 -14.55 10.04 -6.60
C ILE A 319 -14.33 8.67 -7.26
N GLN A 320 -15.42 7.98 -7.58
CA GLN A 320 -15.39 6.63 -8.14
C GLN A 320 -15.19 6.60 -9.66
N ASP A 321 -15.46 7.70 -10.34
CA ASP A 321 -15.38 7.81 -11.81
C ASP A 321 -14.17 8.67 -12.21
N LYS A 322 -13.30 8.15 -13.08
CA LYS A 322 -12.09 8.83 -13.57
C LYS A 322 -12.40 10.16 -14.25
N TRP A 323 -13.56 10.27 -14.89
CA TRP A 323 -13.98 11.48 -15.63
C TRP A 323 -15.09 12.26 -14.93
N ALA A 324 -15.62 11.76 -13.80
CA ALA A 324 -16.71 12.34 -13.03
C ALA A 324 -18.01 12.64 -13.81
N ASP A 325 -18.18 12.10 -15.02
CA ASP A 325 -19.36 12.30 -15.87
C ASP A 325 -20.64 11.80 -15.17
N SER A 326 -20.52 10.70 -14.43
CA SER A 326 -21.61 10.13 -13.64
C SER A 326 -22.13 11.10 -12.56
N SER A 327 -21.26 11.97 -12.01
CA SER A 327 -21.63 13.00 -11.05
C SER A 327 -22.46 14.10 -11.69
N ILE A 328 -22.10 14.53 -12.91
CA ILE A 328 -22.83 15.53 -13.68
C ILE A 328 -24.23 15.03 -14.01
N GLY A 329 -24.35 13.76 -14.41
CA GLY A 329 -25.64 13.10 -14.66
C GLY A 329 -26.52 13.08 -13.41
N ASN A 330 -25.96 12.73 -12.26
CA ASN A 330 -26.69 12.69 -10.99
C ASN A 330 -27.19 14.08 -10.55
N VAL A 331 -26.32 15.09 -10.57
CA VAL A 331 -26.70 16.49 -10.21
C VAL A 331 -27.77 17.02 -11.15
N THR A 332 -27.59 16.82 -12.46
CA THR A 332 -28.52 17.34 -13.48
C THR A 332 -29.85 16.61 -13.41
N GLY A 333 -29.82 15.29 -13.23
CA GLY A 333 -31.01 14.45 -13.09
C GLY A 333 -31.81 14.81 -11.84
N SER A 334 -31.17 14.89 -10.67
CA SER A 334 -31.87 15.22 -9.43
C SER A 334 -32.49 16.63 -9.47
N ASN A 335 -31.73 17.64 -9.92
CA ASN A 335 -32.25 19.00 -10.03
C ASN A 335 -33.38 19.11 -11.06
N ALA A 336 -33.29 18.41 -12.19
CA ALA A 336 -34.37 18.36 -13.16
C ALA A 336 -35.63 17.74 -12.56
N VAL A 337 -35.52 16.61 -11.86
CA VAL A 337 -36.68 15.96 -11.21
C VAL A 337 -37.27 16.87 -10.13
N ASN A 338 -36.45 17.48 -9.27
CA ASN A 338 -36.93 18.37 -8.20
C ASN A 338 -37.70 19.59 -8.75
N VAL A 339 -37.23 20.19 -9.86
CA VAL A 339 -37.89 21.35 -10.47
C VAL A 339 -39.11 20.95 -11.29
N PHE A 340 -38.97 19.96 -12.19
CA PHE A 340 -40.07 19.54 -13.07
C PHE A 340 -41.18 18.80 -12.33
N LEU A 341 -40.83 17.87 -11.44
CA LEU A 341 -41.79 17.08 -10.70
C LEU A 341 -42.35 17.86 -9.50
N GLY A 342 -41.49 18.57 -8.77
CA GLY A 342 -41.88 19.29 -7.56
C GLY A 342 -42.70 20.56 -7.83
N ILE A 343 -42.28 21.40 -8.77
CA ILE A 343 -42.97 22.66 -9.08
C ILE A 343 -43.87 22.50 -10.31
N GLY A 344 -43.36 21.86 -11.37
CA GLY A 344 -44.03 21.77 -12.66
C GLY A 344 -45.35 20.99 -12.62
N ILE A 345 -45.38 19.80 -12.02
CA ILE A 345 -46.61 18.99 -11.96
C ILE A 345 -47.67 19.64 -11.08
N ALA A 346 -47.29 20.18 -9.91
CA ALA A 346 -48.23 20.86 -9.03
C ALA A 346 -48.90 22.05 -9.72
N TRP A 347 -48.13 22.83 -10.49
CA TRP A 347 -48.67 23.97 -11.24
C TRP A 347 -49.52 23.53 -12.43
N ALA A 348 -49.14 22.45 -13.12
CA ALA A 348 -49.95 21.87 -14.19
C ALA A 348 -51.30 21.38 -13.67
N ILE A 349 -51.32 20.67 -12.54
CA ILE A 349 -52.54 20.21 -11.88
C ILE A 349 -53.40 21.41 -11.46
N ALA A 350 -52.81 22.41 -10.80
CA ALA A 350 -53.52 23.62 -10.38
C ALA A 350 -54.14 24.36 -11.57
N ALA A 351 -53.39 24.54 -12.67
CA ALA A 351 -53.88 25.16 -13.89
C ALA A 351 -55.05 24.38 -14.50
N CYS A 352 -54.97 23.04 -14.56
CA CYS A 352 -56.06 22.19 -15.02
C CYS A 352 -57.31 22.28 -14.15
N VAL A 353 -57.15 22.29 -12.82
CA VAL A 353 -58.27 22.42 -11.87
C VAL A 353 -58.94 23.79 -12.00
N HIS A 354 -58.16 24.87 -12.12
CA HIS A 354 -58.69 26.21 -12.32
C HIS A 354 -59.41 26.36 -13.67
N ALA A 355 -58.86 25.78 -14.74
CA ALA A 355 -59.51 25.71 -16.05
C ALA A 355 -60.83 24.93 -16.00
N TRP A 356 -60.88 23.81 -15.30
CA TRP A 356 -62.09 23.01 -15.11
C TRP A 356 -63.17 23.78 -14.33
N ASN A 357 -62.78 24.52 -13.31
CA ASN A 357 -63.68 25.31 -12.47
C ASN A 357 -64.03 26.68 -13.08
N GLY A 358 -63.53 27.01 -14.27
CA GLY A 358 -63.79 28.30 -14.94
C GLY A 358 -63.20 29.52 -14.23
N THR A 359 -62.16 29.33 -13.42
CA THR A 359 -61.50 30.38 -12.63
C THR A 359 -60.13 30.71 -13.24
N GLN A 360 -59.68 31.96 -13.14
CA GLN A 360 -58.35 32.35 -13.61
C GLN A 360 -57.27 31.93 -12.60
N PHE A 361 -56.26 31.20 -13.08
CA PHE A 361 -55.07 30.88 -12.30
C PHE A 361 -54.04 32.00 -12.44
N VAL A 362 -53.87 32.80 -11.38
CA VAL A 362 -52.88 33.89 -11.32
C VAL A 362 -51.72 33.45 -10.43
N TYR A 363 -50.53 33.33 -11.01
CA TYR A 363 -49.31 33.01 -10.26
C TYR A 363 -48.40 34.24 -10.18
N VAL A 364 -47.83 34.50 -9.00
CA VAL A 364 -46.85 35.57 -8.79
C VAL A 364 -45.47 34.93 -8.70
N PHE A 365 -44.67 35.10 -9.75
CA PHE A 365 -43.29 34.62 -9.78
C PHE A 365 -42.39 35.63 -9.05
N HIS A 366 -42.06 35.38 -7.78
CA HIS A 366 -41.12 36.22 -7.03
C HIS A 366 -39.68 35.79 -7.31
N LEU A 367 -39.14 36.32 -8.41
CA LEU A 367 -37.78 36.07 -8.90
C LEU A 367 -36.76 36.95 -8.14
N SER A 368 -36.75 36.90 -6.82
CA SER A 368 -35.94 37.81 -5.98
C SER A 368 -34.59 37.23 -5.54
N LEU A 369 -34.16 36.07 -6.03
CA LEU A 369 -32.99 35.35 -5.49
C LEU A 369 -32.01 34.77 -6.52
N ILE A 370 -32.01 35.29 -7.76
CA ILE A 370 -30.93 34.99 -8.74
C ILE A 370 -30.21 36.30 -9.11
N ARG A 371 -29.65 36.97 -8.10
CA ARG A 371 -28.66 38.02 -8.31
C ARG A 371 -27.54 37.92 -7.29
#